data_AF-A0A2V5IKN9-F1
#
_entry.id   AF-A0A2V5IKN9-F1
#
_cell.length_a   1.000
_cell.length_b   1.000
_cell.length_c   1.000
_cell.angle_alpha   90.00
_cell.angle_beta   90.00
_cell.angle_gamma   90.00
#
_symmetry.space_group_name_H-M   'P 1'
#
loop_
_entity.id
_entity.type
_entity.pdbx_description
1 polymer ?
#
loop_
_entity_poly.entity_id
_entity_poly.type
_entity_poly.pdbx_seq_one_letter_code
_entity_poly.pdbx_strand_id
1 'polypeptide(L)'
;MSRRTLVEAALDAARLSRGAVDPSLGSDLTVLGYDRDFTEVLLASSSGPITAKVRRRTLAWQDVHLEGDWLRVPAPLHLDLGATAKAVAANLAARRIVEELGSGVMVSLGGDIATAATAGTAPHGGWQVLVQDRDENPGQQISLVAGKALATSSTQKRR
;
A
#
# COMPACT_ATOMS: atom_id res chain seq x y z
N MET A 1 -1.99 -16.21 0.71
CA MET A 1 -1.07 -15.10 0.36
C MET A 1 0.31 -15.43 0.90
N SER A 2 1.34 -15.55 0.05
CA SER A 2 2.69 -15.77 0.58
C SER A 2 3.23 -14.44 1.12
N ARG A 3 3.78 -14.45 2.33
CA ARG A 3 4.46 -13.29 2.93
C ARG A 3 5.55 -12.73 2.01
N ARG A 4 6.16 -13.61 1.21
CA ARG A 4 7.14 -13.28 0.18
C ARG A 4 6.65 -12.27 -0.86
N THR A 5 5.46 -12.47 -1.43
CA THR A 5 4.90 -11.61 -2.49
C THR A 5 4.77 -10.15 -2.04
N LEU A 6 4.43 -9.95 -0.76
CA LEU A 6 4.34 -8.61 -0.18
C LEU A 6 5.70 -7.92 -0.09
N VAL A 7 6.73 -8.66 0.35
CA VAL A 7 8.08 -8.14 0.50
C VAL A 7 8.73 -7.89 -0.87
N GLU A 8 8.53 -8.79 -1.84
CA GLU A 8 8.97 -8.59 -3.23
C GLU A 8 8.39 -7.30 -3.80
N ALA A 9 7.07 -7.10 -3.70
CA ALA A 9 6.41 -5.90 -4.20
C ALA A 9 6.93 -4.62 -3.51
N ALA A 10 7.22 -4.68 -2.22
CA ALA A 10 7.76 -3.55 -1.47
C ALA A 10 9.21 -3.20 -1.88
N LEU A 11 10.07 -4.20 -2.06
CA LEU A 11 11.44 -4.00 -2.53
C LEU A 11 11.51 -3.56 -4.00
N ASP A 12 10.61 -4.07 -4.83
CA ASP A 12 10.47 -3.63 -6.23
C ASP A 12 10.01 -2.18 -6.31
N ALA A 13 9.03 -1.79 -5.52
CA ALA A 13 8.60 -0.39 -5.41
C ALA A 13 9.75 0.52 -4.96
N ALA A 14 10.57 0.07 -4.01
CA ALA A 14 11.74 0.82 -3.56
C ALA A 14 12.78 0.98 -4.68
N ARG A 15 13.09 -0.08 -5.45
CA ARG A 15 14.01 0.01 -6.60
C ARG A 15 13.48 0.94 -7.69
N LEU A 16 12.23 0.73 -8.13
CA LEU A 16 11.62 1.50 -9.22
C LEU A 16 11.53 2.99 -8.90
N SER A 17 11.29 3.32 -7.63
CA SER A 17 11.20 4.70 -7.15
C SER A 17 12.53 5.29 -6.68
N ARG A 18 13.63 4.55 -6.80
CA ARG A 18 14.97 4.94 -6.29
C ARG A 18 14.95 5.33 -4.81
N GLY A 19 14.14 4.63 -4.01
CA GLY A 19 14.01 4.84 -2.57
C GLY A 19 13.00 5.91 -2.15
N ALA A 20 12.20 6.47 -3.07
CA ALA A 20 11.08 7.34 -2.67
C ALA A 20 9.97 6.56 -1.94
N VAL A 21 9.80 5.28 -2.29
CA VAL A 21 9.15 4.27 -1.44
C VAL A 21 10.24 3.53 -0.68
N ASP A 22 10.15 3.49 0.65
CA ASP A 22 11.14 2.84 1.50
C ASP A 22 10.45 1.91 2.51
N PRO A 23 10.50 0.58 2.30
CA PRO A 23 9.86 -0.37 3.20
C PRO A 23 10.64 -0.57 4.51
N SER A 24 11.81 0.04 4.70
CA SER A 24 12.62 -0.09 5.92
C SER A 24 12.28 0.92 7.01
N LEU A 25 11.24 1.74 6.80
CA LEU A 25 10.81 2.81 7.69
C LEU A 25 10.03 2.35 8.93
N GLY A 26 9.85 1.04 9.15
CA GLY A 26 9.02 0.54 10.25
C GLY A 26 9.44 1.08 11.62
N SER A 27 10.74 1.09 11.91
CA SER A 27 11.28 1.64 13.16
C SER A 27 11.04 3.15 13.29
N ASP A 28 11.20 3.89 12.20
CA ASP A 28 10.98 5.33 12.17
C ASP A 28 9.49 5.66 12.39
N LEU A 29 8.60 4.90 11.78
CA LEU A 29 7.15 5.03 11.93
C LEU A 29 6.70 4.70 13.36
N THR A 30 7.25 3.66 13.99
CA THR A 30 7.02 3.36 15.41
C THR A 30 7.44 4.53 16.32
N VAL A 31 8.61 5.14 16.09
CA VAL A 31 9.04 6.33 16.85
C VAL A 31 8.05 7.50 16.68
N LEU A 32 7.49 7.65 15.47
CA LEU A 32 6.45 8.65 15.19
C LEU A 32 5.07 8.27 15.76
N GLY A 33 4.92 7.06 16.31
CA GLY A 33 3.68 6.57 16.91
C GLY A 33 2.68 5.99 15.93
N TYR A 34 3.10 5.58 14.74
CA TYR A 34 2.23 4.92 13.76
C TYR A 34 1.87 3.48 14.14
N ASP A 35 2.53 2.91 15.14
CA ASP A 35 2.19 1.63 15.76
C ASP A 35 1.17 1.76 16.91
N ARG A 36 0.89 2.99 17.36
CA ARG A 36 -0.06 3.25 18.45
C ARG A 36 -1.48 3.22 17.94
N ASP A 37 -2.39 2.76 18.80
CA ASP A 37 -3.81 2.87 18.53
C ASP A 37 -4.21 4.36 18.44
N PHE A 38 -5.14 4.69 17.55
CA PHE A 38 -5.55 6.08 17.28
C PHE A 38 -5.94 6.82 18.57
N THR A 39 -6.57 6.09 19.50
CA THR A 39 -6.97 6.56 20.82
C THR A 39 -5.76 7.03 21.66
N GLU A 40 -4.63 6.34 21.57
CA GLU A 40 -3.40 6.65 22.30
C GLU A 40 -2.64 7.83 21.67
N VAL A 41 -2.69 7.96 20.35
CA VAL A 41 -2.11 9.10 19.63
C VAL A 41 -2.84 10.40 19.97
N LEU A 42 -4.17 10.38 20.04
CA LEU A 42 -4.98 11.55 20.42
C LEU A 42 -4.72 12.00 21.86
N LEU A 43 -4.54 11.05 22.80
CA LEU A 43 -4.20 11.36 24.19
C LEU A 43 -2.78 11.93 24.33
N ALA A 44 -1.81 11.39 23.58
CA ALA A 44 -0.43 11.85 23.57
C ALA A 44 -0.22 13.21 22.86
N SER A 45 -1.11 13.58 21.93
CA SER A 45 -1.08 14.87 21.20
C SER A 45 -1.26 16.10 22.09
N SER A 46 -1.64 15.90 23.36
CA SER A 46 -1.72 16.94 24.40
C SER A 46 -0.33 17.34 24.96
N SER A 47 0.76 16.66 24.53
CA SER A 47 2.08 16.73 25.17
C SER A 47 3.15 17.30 24.23
N GLY A 48 3.13 18.61 23.98
CA GLY A 48 4.25 19.37 23.41
C GLY A 48 4.73 18.96 22.00
N PRO A 49 5.70 19.71 21.41
CA PRO A 49 6.23 19.38 20.09
C PRO A 49 7.07 18.10 20.11
N ILE A 50 6.71 17.12 19.28
CA ILE A 50 7.52 15.91 19.05
C ILE A 50 8.81 16.31 18.35
N THR A 51 9.92 16.29 19.08
CA THR A 51 11.24 16.53 18.50
C THR A 51 11.79 15.22 17.93
N ALA A 52 11.50 14.92 16.67
CA ALA A 52 12.14 13.81 15.98
C ALA A 52 13.59 14.17 15.63
N LYS A 53 14.56 13.62 16.37
CA LYS A 53 15.97 13.71 15.96
C LYS A 53 16.17 12.84 14.73
N VAL A 54 16.32 13.47 13.56
CA VAL A 54 16.70 12.78 12.32
C VAL A 54 18.09 12.20 12.50
N ARG A 55 18.18 10.93 12.92
CA ARG A 55 19.45 10.19 12.88
C ARG A 55 19.72 9.84 11.43
N ARG A 56 20.94 10.12 10.95
CA ARG A 56 21.38 9.63 9.65
C ARG A 56 21.38 8.10 9.71
N ARG A 57 20.51 7.46 8.94
CA ARG A 57 20.40 5.99 8.90
C ARG A 57 21.70 5.43 8.32
N THR A 58 22.27 4.43 9.01
CA THR A 58 23.44 3.68 8.55
C THR A 58 23.06 2.46 7.70
N LEU A 59 21.80 2.03 7.80
CA LEU A 59 21.21 0.94 7.02
C LEU A 59 19.96 1.46 6.29
N ALA A 60 19.65 0.88 5.15
CA ALA A 60 18.52 1.24 4.31
C ALA A 60 17.88 0.01 3.66
N TRP A 61 16.83 0.20 2.85
CA TRP A 61 16.13 -0.90 2.19
C TRP A 61 17.04 -1.76 1.31
N GLN A 62 18.17 -1.24 0.85
CA GLN A 62 19.17 -1.99 0.09
C GLN A 62 19.85 -3.09 0.92
N ASP A 63 19.85 -2.97 2.25
CA ASP A 63 20.41 -3.97 3.17
C ASP A 63 19.40 -5.07 3.53
N VAL A 64 18.17 -4.98 3.02
CA VAL A 64 17.15 -6.03 3.13
C VAL A 64 17.31 -7.00 1.96
N HIS A 65 17.50 -8.29 2.28
CA HIS A 65 17.71 -9.32 1.27
C HIS A 65 16.60 -10.35 1.33
N LEU A 66 16.06 -10.68 0.16
CA LEU A 66 15.09 -11.74 -0.03
C LEU A 66 15.67 -12.73 -1.05
N GLU A 67 15.92 -13.96 -0.61
CA GLU A 67 16.49 -15.03 -1.41
C GLU A 67 15.61 -16.28 -1.28
N GLY A 68 14.84 -16.57 -2.33
CA GLY A 68 13.78 -17.59 -2.24
C GLY A 68 12.77 -17.23 -1.16
N ASP A 69 12.60 -18.10 -0.17
CA ASP A 69 11.70 -17.87 0.97
C ASP A 69 12.44 -17.36 2.22
N TRP A 70 13.74 -17.08 2.11
CA TRP A 70 14.55 -16.52 3.19
C TRP A 70 14.60 -15.00 3.11
N LEU A 71 14.21 -14.35 4.19
CA LEU A 71 14.24 -12.89 4.34
C LEU A 71 15.23 -12.50 5.44
N ARG A 72 16.22 -11.69 5.08
CA ARG A 72 17.17 -11.07 6.00
C ARG A 72 16.86 -9.58 6.15
N VAL A 73 16.49 -9.17 7.36
CA VAL A 73 16.31 -7.77 7.75
C VAL A 73 17.32 -7.47 8.86
N PRO A 74 18.38 -6.70 8.60
CA PRO A 74 19.37 -6.41 9.63
C PRO A 74 18.79 -5.46 10.69
N ALA A 75 19.05 -5.75 11.96
CA ALA A 75 18.71 -4.82 13.03
C ALA A 75 19.49 -3.49 12.87
N PRO A 76 18.87 -2.32 13.15
CA PRO A 76 17.57 -2.15 13.78
C PRO A 76 16.40 -1.93 12.79
N LEU A 77 16.51 -2.36 11.53
CA LEU A 77 15.45 -2.17 10.54
C LEU A 77 14.22 -3.01 10.89
N HIS A 78 13.03 -2.42 10.69
CA HIS A 78 11.75 -3.11 10.66
C HIS A 78 11.06 -2.80 9.35
N LEU A 79 10.37 -3.79 8.78
CA LEU A 79 9.65 -3.60 7.54
C LEU A 79 8.29 -2.96 7.78
N ASP A 80 7.99 -1.90 7.03
CA ASP A 80 6.65 -1.39 6.81
C ASP A 80 6.23 -1.71 5.37
N LEU A 81 5.07 -2.35 5.23
CA LEU A 81 4.49 -2.74 3.94
C LEU A 81 3.27 -1.89 3.60
N GLY A 82 2.95 -0.88 4.41
CA GLY A 82 1.74 -0.07 4.30
C GLY A 82 1.57 0.62 2.95
N ALA A 83 2.68 0.93 2.25
CA ALA A 83 2.67 1.56 0.94
C ALA A 83 2.27 0.64 -0.23
N THR A 84 2.36 -0.68 -0.07
CA THR A 84 2.15 -1.64 -1.18
C THR A 84 1.18 -2.77 -0.84
N ALA A 85 1.01 -3.11 0.44
CA ALA A 85 0.29 -4.31 0.85
C ALA A 85 -1.18 -4.31 0.44
N LYS A 86 -1.87 -3.16 0.53
CA LYS A 86 -3.28 -3.02 0.16
C LYS A 86 -3.49 -3.27 -1.34
N ALA A 87 -2.71 -2.62 -2.20
CA ALA A 87 -2.74 -2.84 -3.64
C ALA A 87 -2.46 -4.31 -4.02
N VAL A 88 -1.46 -4.94 -3.40
CA VAL A 88 -1.18 -6.37 -3.62
C VAL A 88 -2.36 -7.24 -3.18
N ALA A 89 -2.93 -6.97 -2.00
CA ALA A 89 -4.08 -7.70 -1.48
C ALA A 89 -5.33 -7.55 -2.36
N ALA A 90 -5.61 -6.34 -2.86
CA ALA A 90 -6.74 -6.07 -3.75
C ALA A 90 -6.61 -6.87 -5.06
N ASN A 91 -5.41 -6.88 -5.64
CA ASN A 91 -5.14 -7.64 -6.87
C ASN A 91 -5.27 -9.16 -6.66
N LEU A 92 -4.76 -9.70 -5.55
CA LEU A 92 -4.90 -11.13 -5.24
C LEU A 92 -6.36 -11.50 -4.98
N ALA A 93 -7.10 -10.67 -4.24
CA ALA A 93 -8.52 -10.89 -3.97
C ALA A 93 -9.33 -10.88 -5.26
N ALA A 94 -9.11 -9.92 -6.15
CA ALA A 94 -9.80 -9.84 -7.44
C ALA A 94 -9.60 -11.11 -8.27
N ARG A 95 -8.35 -11.58 -8.40
CA ARG A 95 -8.05 -12.83 -9.12
C ARG A 95 -8.73 -14.02 -8.48
N ARG A 96 -8.65 -14.13 -7.15
CA ARG A 96 -9.23 -15.27 -6.42
C ARG A 96 -10.76 -15.34 -6.56
N ILE A 97 -11.43 -14.19 -6.50
CA ILE A 97 -12.89 -14.10 -6.67
C ILE A 97 -13.28 -14.54 -8.08
N VAL A 98 -12.56 -14.12 -9.12
CA VAL A 98 -12.83 -14.57 -10.50
C VAL A 98 -12.61 -16.07 -10.65
N GLU A 99 -11.54 -16.62 -10.06
CA GLU A 99 -11.26 -18.06 -10.08
C GLU A 99 -12.37 -18.88 -9.41
N GLU A 100 -12.93 -18.38 -8.31
CA GLU A 100 -13.96 -19.10 -7.53
C GLU A 100 -15.37 -18.91 -8.09
N LEU A 101 -15.71 -17.73 -8.57
CA LEU A 101 -17.09 -17.36 -8.94
C LEU A 101 -17.31 -17.22 -10.45
N GLY A 102 -16.25 -17.14 -11.25
CA GLY A 102 -16.32 -16.99 -12.70
C GLY A 102 -16.89 -15.65 -13.19
N SER A 103 -17.10 -14.68 -12.31
CA SER A 103 -17.70 -13.37 -12.60
C SER A 103 -16.66 -12.25 -12.64
N GLY A 104 -16.98 -11.14 -13.32
CA GLY A 104 -16.16 -9.94 -13.29
C GLY A 104 -16.27 -9.22 -11.94
N VAL A 105 -15.15 -8.79 -11.38
CA VAL A 105 -15.07 -8.12 -10.07
C VAL A 105 -14.17 -6.89 -10.11
N MET A 106 -14.52 -5.91 -9.26
CA MET A 106 -13.65 -4.83 -8.84
C MET A 106 -13.53 -4.88 -7.31
N VAL A 107 -12.30 -4.98 -6.80
CA VAL A 107 -12.00 -4.97 -5.36
C VAL A 107 -11.35 -3.63 -5.01
N SER A 108 -11.81 -2.99 -3.94
CA SER A 108 -11.21 -1.77 -3.38
C SER A 108 -10.81 -2.00 -1.92
N LEU A 109 -9.53 -1.79 -1.60
CA LEU A 109 -8.99 -1.87 -0.24
C LEU A 109 -8.37 -0.53 0.13
N GLY A 110 -9.11 0.29 0.89
CA GLY A 110 -8.63 1.59 1.34
C GLY A 110 -8.28 2.56 0.20
N GLY A 111 -8.93 2.41 -0.96
CA GLY A 111 -8.68 3.22 -2.16
C GLY A 111 -7.80 2.54 -3.22
N ASP A 112 -7.12 1.44 -2.89
CA ASP A 112 -6.40 0.63 -3.88
C ASP A 112 -7.36 -0.33 -4.57
N ILE A 113 -7.49 -0.18 -5.89
CA ILE A 113 -8.47 -0.85 -6.73
C ILE A 113 -7.77 -1.85 -7.65
N ALA A 114 -8.34 -3.05 -7.77
CA ALA A 114 -7.97 -4.01 -8.81
C ALA A 114 -9.22 -4.63 -9.46
N THR A 115 -9.17 -4.83 -10.77
CA THR A 115 -10.23 -5.48 -11.53
C THR A 115 -9.76 -6.81 -12.11
N ALA A 116 -10.67 -7.77 -12.19
CA ALA A 116 -10.43 -9.04 -12.87
C ALA A 116 -11.75 -9.56 -13.45
N ALA A 117 -11.68 -10.31 -14.55
CA ALA A 117 -12.84 -10.95 -15.17
C ALA A 117 -12.42 -12.10 -16.06
N THR A 118 -13.35 -13.03 -16.29
CA THR A 118 -13.34 -13.95 -17.42
C THR A 118 -13.84 -13.25 -18.68
N ALA A 119 -13.62 -13.85 -19.85
CA ALA A 119 -14.10 -13.27 -21.11
C ALA A 119 -15.62 -13.05 -21.07
N GLY A 120 -16.06 -11.83 -21.38
CA GLY A 120 -17.47 -11.46 -21.43
C GLY A 120 -18.14 -11.17 -20.08
N THR A 121 -17.42 -11.25 -18.95
CA THR A 121 -18.03 -10.99 -17.62
C THR A 121 -17.70 -9.61 -17.05
N ALA A 122 -16.82 -8.86 -17.70
CA ALA A 122 -16.59 -7.46 -17.38
C ALA A 122 -17.75 -6.59 -17.88
N PRO A 123 -18.12 -5.52 -17.17
CA PRO A 123 -19.12 -4.56 -17.64
C PRO A 123 -18.69 -3.91 -18.96
N HIS A 124 -19.66 -3.66 -19.85
CA HIS A 124 -19.41 -2.90 -21.08
C HIS A 124 -18.87 -1.51 -20.73
N GLY A 125 -17.75 -1.13 -21.35
CA GLY A 125 -17.05 0.13 -21.04
C GLY A 125 -16.17 0.09 -19.78
N GLY A 126 -16.10 -1.03 -19.06
CA GLY A 126 -15.27 -1.18 -17.86
C GLY A 126 -15.90 -0.60 -16.60
N TRP A 127 -15.22 -0.81 -15.46
CA TRP A 127 -15.67 -0.29 -14.17
C TRP A 127 -15.46 1.22 -14.10
N GLN A 128 -16.47 1.92 -13.62
CA GLN A 128 -16.46 3.37 -13.50
C GLN A 128 -15.89 3.77 -12.13
N VAL A 129 -14.78 4.49 -12.13
CA VAL A 129 -14.09 4.96 -10.92
C VAL A 129 -13.96 6.49 -10.97
N LEU A 130 -14.47 7.16 -9.93
CA LEU A 130 -14.22 8.58 -9.73
C LEU A 130 -12.89 8.77 -8.99
N VAL A 131 -11.95 9.47 -9.62
CA VAL A 131 -10.68 9.85 -9.00
C VAL A 131 -10.81 11.27 -8.47
N GLN A 132 -10.81 11.42 -7.14
CA GLN A 132 -10.97 12.71 -6.47
C GLN A 132 -10.36 12.69 -5.06
N ASP A 133 -9.61 13.73 -4.70
CA ASP A 133 -8.94 13.81 -3.39
C ASP A 133 -9.86 14.35 -2.29
N ARG A 134 -10.59 15.45 -2.53
CA ARG A 134 -11.63 15.98 -1.64
C ARG A 134 -12.81 16.45 -2.46
N ASP A 135 -13.96 16.63 -1.83
CA ASP A 135 -15.20 17.01 -2.52
C ASP A 135 -15.04 18.37 -3.25
N GLU A 136 -14.23 19.29 -2.69
CA GLU A 136 -13.90 20.57 -3.31
C GLU A 136 -12.85 20.49 -4.44
N ASN A 137 -12.11 19.38 -4.55
CA ASN A 137 -11.08 19.19 -5.56
C ASN A 137 -11.70 18.70 -6.88
N PRO A 138 -11.07 18.99 -8.04
CA PRO A 138 -11.53 18.46 -9.31
C PRO A 138 -11.54 16.93 -9.30
N GLY A 139 -12.65 16.35 -9.76
CA GLY A 139 -12.81 14.91 -9.94
C GLY A 139 -12.72 14.51 -11.40
N GLN A 140 -12.15 13.34 -11.67
CA GLN A 140 -12.12 12.75 -13.00
C GLN A 140 -12.75 11.36 -12.98
N GLN A 141 -13.79 11.17 -13.78
CA GLN A 141 -14.38 9.86 -14.02
C GLN A 141 -13.50 9.09 -15.00
N ILE A 142 -13.05 7.90 -14.60
CA ILE A 142 -12.27 7.00 -15.45
C ILE A 142 -12.96 5.64 -15.59
N SER A 143 -12.70 5.01 -16.73
CA SER A 143 -13.11 3.64 -17.01
C SER A 143 -11.91 2.70 -16.84
N LEU A 144 -12.02 1.76 -15.90
CA LEU A 144 -11.00 0.77 -15.61
C LEU A 144 -11.42 -0.57 -16.23
N VAL A 145 -10.70 -1.01 -17.26
CA VAL A 145 -10.97 -2.31 -17.92
C VAL A 145 -10.48 -3.48 -17.07
N ALA A 146 -10.94 -4.70 -17.35
CA ALA A 146 -10.53 -5.90 -16.63
C ALA A 146 -9.01 -6.12 -16.66
N GLY A 147 -8.46 -6.60 -15.53
CA GLY A 147 -7.02 -6.84 -15.39
C GLY A 147 -6.20 -5.57 -15.17
N LYS A 148 -6.85 -4.43 -14.91
CA LYS A 148 -6.19 -3.16 -14.57
C LYS A 148 -6.42 -2.83 -13.10
N ALA A 149 -5.57 -1.97 -12.58
CA ALA A 149 -5.59 -1.54 -11.19
C ALA A 149 -5.36 -0.03 -11.12
N LEU A 150 -5.80 0.57 -10.02
CA LEU A 150 -5.61 1.98 -9.71
C LEU A 150 -5.28 2.12 -8.23
N ALA A 151 -4.29 2.94 -7.90
CA ALA A 151 -3.97 3.31 -6.53
C ALA A 151 -3.88 4.84 -6.46
N THR A 152 -4.32 5.42 -5.35
CA THR A 152 -4.17 6.86 -5.08
C THR A 152 -3.53 7.06 -3.71
N SER A 153 -2.60 7.99 -3.63
CA SER A 153 -1.94 8.36 -2.37
C SER A 153 -2.17 9.84 -2.10
N SER A 154 -2.55 10.16 -0.87
CA SER A 154 -2.79 11.52 -0.40
C SER A 154 -2.42 11.60 1.08
N THR A 155 -2.06 12.80 1.53
CA THR A 155 -1.88 13.13 2.95
C THR A 155 -3.18 13.63 3.58
N GLN A 156 -4.19 13.96 2.77
CA GLN A 156 -5.38 14.70 3.20
C GLN A 156 -6.44 13.84 3.89
N LYS A 157 -6.46 12.52 3.62
CA LYS A 157 -7.40 11.56 4.24
C LYS A 157 -6.76 10.71 5.34
N ARG A 158 -5.53 11.03 5.74
CA ARG A 158 -4.88 10.42 6.90
C ARG A 158 -5.46 11.10 8.14
N ARG A 159 -6.35 10.40 8.83
CA ARG A 159 -6.88 10.81 10.14
C ARG A 159 -6.03 10.18 11.22
#